data_AF-A0A0B7ILC0-F1
#
_entry.id   AF-A0A0B7ILC0-F1
#
_cell.length_a   1.000
_cell.length_b   1.000
_cell.length_c   1.000
_cell.angle_alpha   90.00
_cell.angle_beta   90.00
_cell.angle_gamma   90.00
#
_symmetry.space_group_name_H-M   'P 1'
#
loop_
_entity.id
_entity.type
_entity.pdbx_description
1 polymer ?
#
loop_
_entity_poly.entity_id
_entity_poly.type
_entity_poly.pdbx_seq_one_letter_code
_entity_poly.pdbx_strand_id
1 'polypeptide(L)'
;MMTLGSKLFNFATPYHRVFLLFSAGDEIFTLPGINTALTIVSNGDSILIEDVEDVDKCVFFDFQLINDRESKFKNDFDRFKEFVKKQIFIKKQVAFIITNRVLLPQNLVINCKMIENE
;
A
#
# COMPACT_ATOMS: atom_id res chain seq x y z
N MET A 1 -5.07 11.03 -18.48
CA MET A 1 -6.49 11.09 -18.88
C MET A 1 -7.12 9.76 -18.47
N MET A 2 -8.00 9.73 -17.44
CA MET A 2 -8.60 8.47 -16.95
C MET A 2 -9.71 7.98 -17.89
N THR A 3 -9.75 6.67 -18.16
CA THR A 3 -10.72 6.04 -19.06
C THR A 3 -12.11 5.92 -18.41
N LEU A 4 -13.15 5.70 -19.22
CA LEU A 4 -14.53 5.60 -18.75
C LEU A 4 -14.72 4.44 -17.74
N GLY A 5 -14.00 3.33 -17.96
CA GLY A 5 -14.04 2.16 -17.06
C GLY A 5 -13.45 2.44 -15.67
N SER A 6 -12.34 3.19 -15.58
CA SER A 6 -11.75 3.54 -14.29
C SER A 6 -12.64 4.49 -13.48
N LYS A 7 -13.42 5.35 -14.16
CA LYS A 7 -14.42 6.21 -13.50
C LYS A 7 -15.58 5.42 -12.91
N LEU A 8 -16.10 4.41 -13.62
CA LEU A 8 -17.17 3.55 -13.13
C LEU A 8 -16.72 2.70 -11.94
N PHE A 9 -15.50 2.14 -11.99
CA PHE A 9 -14.93 1.40 -10.87
C PHE A 9 -14.73 2.29 -9.64
N ASN A 10 -14.17 3.48 -9.80
CA ASN A 10 -13.98 4.42 -8.68
C ASN A 10 -15.31 4.89 -8.08
N PHE A 11 -16.37 5.03 -8.89
CA PHE A 11 -17.71 5.35 -8.42
C PHE A 11 -18.36 4.17 -7.67
N ALA A 12 -18.12 2.93 -8.12
CA ALA A 12 -18.69 1.73 -7.52
C ALA A 12 -17.93 1.25 -6.27
N THR A 13 -16.64 1.56 -6.14
CA THR A 13 -15.86 1.23 -4.94
C THR A 13 -16.09 2.30 -3.85
N PRO A 14 -16.68 1.97 -2.68
CA PRO A 14 -16.97 2.93 -1.62
C PRO A 14 -15.70 3.43 -0.89
N TYR A 15 -14.53 2.93 -1.27
CA TYR A 15 -13.25 3.18 -0.61
C TYR A 15 -12.48 4.25 -1.36
N HIS A 16 -12.12 5.30 -0.65
CA HIS A 16 -11.42 6.43 -1.25
C HIS A 16 -9.90 6.20 -1.31
N ARG A 17 -9.39 5.38 -0.37
CA ARG A 17 -7.98 4.97 -0.31
C ARG A 17 -7.88 3.55 0.21
N VAL A 18 -6.99 2.79 -0.41
CA VAL A 18 -6.58 1.45 0.04
C VAL A 18 -5.15 1.55 0.53
N PHE A 19 -4.85 0.95 1.67
CA PHE A 19 -3.49 0.78 2.16
C PHE A 19 -3.19 -0.69 2.29
N LEU A 20 -2.02 -1.07 1.80
CA LEU A 20 -1.51 -2.43 1.85
C LEU A 20 -0.48 -2.51 2.98
N LEU A 21 -0.66 -3.48 3.87
CA LEU A 21 0.33 -3.83 4.88
C LEU A 21 1.15 -5.02 4.38
N PHE A 22 2.47 -4.86 4.43
CA PHE A 22 3.44 -5.86 4.00
C PHE A 22 4.31 -6.25 5.17
N SER A 23 4.62 -7.54 5.31
CA SER A 23 5.70 -8.01 6.17
C SER A 23 6.82 -8.63 5.35
N ALA A 24 8.06 -8.27 5.66
CA ALA A 24 9.24 -9.00 5.19
C ALA A 24 10.27 -9.13 6.31
N GLY A 25 10.42 -10.35 6.82
CA GLY A 25 11.13 -10.57 8.08
C GLY A 25 10.41 -9.86 9.23
N ASP A 26 11.17 -9.11 10.02
CA ASP A 26 10.65 -8.37 11.19
C ASP A 26 10.15 -6.95 10.85
N GLU A 27 10.26 -6.52 9.60
CA GLU A 27 9.81 -5.20 9.16
C GLU A 27 8.37 -5.23 8.64
N ILE A 28 7.60 -4.21 9.03
CA ILE A 28 6.25 -3.97 8.54
C ILE A 28 6.21 -2.65 7.79
N PHE A 29 5.65 -2.69 6.58
CA PHE A 29 5.45 -1.52 5.73
C PHE A 29 3.96 -1.29 5.49
N THR A 30 3.57 -0.02 5.40
CA THR A 30 2.23 0.40 4.99
C THR A 30 2.38 1.33 3.81
N LEU A 31 1.87 0.94 2.64
CA LEU A 31 1.95 1.76 1.43
C LEU A 31 0.56 1.91 0.82
N PRO A 32 0.26 3.06 0.18
CA PRO A 32 -1.00 3.23 -0.50
C PRO A 32 -1.06 2.30 -1.72
N GLY A 33 -2.20 1.63 -1.87
CA GLY A 33 -2.52 0.82 -3.02
C GLY A 33 -3.65 1.45 -3.84
N ILE A 34 -3.67 1.20 -5.14
CA ILE A 34 -4.79 1.61 -5.97
C ILE A 34 -6.05 0.80 -5.59
N ASN A 35 -7.24 1.33 -5.86
CA ASN A 35 -8.49 0.63 -5.50
C ASN A 35 -8.59 -0.79 -6.08
N THR A 36 -8.04 -1.03 -7.27
CA THR A 36 -8.00 -2.36 -7.89
C THR A 36 -7.00 -3.31 -7.22
N ALA A 37 -6.13 -2.85 -6.32
CA ALA A 37 -5.31 -3.73 -5.50
C ALA A 37 -6.18 -4.71 -4.69
N LEU A 38 -7.41 -4.31 -4.31
CA LEU A 38 -8.37 -5.18 -3.62
C LEU A 38 -8.78 -6.42 -4.43
N THR A 39 -8.66 -6.36 -5.75
CA THR A 39 -8.96 -7.48 -6.65
C THR A 39 -7.71 -8.24 -7.09
N ILE A 40 -6.53 -7.63 -7.01
CA ILE A 40 -5.27 -8.19 -7.52
C ILE A 40 -4.51 -8.96 -6.44
N VAL A 41 -4.53 -8.46 -5.19
CA VAL A 41 -3.78 -9.05 -4.08
C VAL A 41 -4.67 -9.31 -2.88
N SER A 42 -4.53 -10.47 -2.26
CA SER A 42 -5.26 -10.95 -1.09
C SER A 42 -4.34 -11.07 0.13
N ASN A 43 -4.92 -11.08 1.32
CA ASN A 43 -4.16 -11.32 2.54
C ASN A 43 -3.54 -12.73 2.48
N GLY A 44 -2.26 -12.85 2.80
CA GLY A 44 -1.47 -14.08 2.69
C GLY A 44 -0.74 -14.25 1.36
N ASP A 45 -1.06 -13.44 0.35
CA ASP A 45 -0.32 -13.48 -0.92
C ASP A 45 1.14 -13.06 -0.69
N SER A 46 2.04 -13.81 -1.31
CA SER A 46 3.47 -13.52 -1.29
C SER A 46 3.89 -12.91 -2.62
N ILE A 47 4.54 -11.77 -2.56
CA ILE A 47 5.07 -11.04 -3.71
C ILE A 47 6.58 -11.17 -3.68
N LEU A 48 7.14 -11.86 -4.67
CA LEU A 48 8.57 -12.03 -4.84
C LEU A 48 9.13 -10.89 -5.69
N ILE A 49 10.21 -10.28 -5.22
CA ILE A 49 10.95 -9.24 -5.95
C ILE A 49 12.40 -9.68 -6.05
N GLU A 50 12.90 -9.76 -7.29
CA GLU A 50 14.27 -10.14 -7.62
C GLU A 50 15.12 -8.94 -8.07
N ASP A 51 14.47 -7.88 -8.56
CA ASP A 51 15.10 -6.60 -8.93
C ASP A 51 14.42 -5.43 -8.20
N VAL A 52 15.22 -4.49 -7.69
CA VAL A 52 14.73 -3.25 -7.07
C VAL A 52 13.90 -2.43 -8.04
N GLU A 53 14.21 -2.47 -9.34
CA GLU A 53 13.46 -1.75 -10.37
C GLU A 53 12.01 -2.27 -10.52
N ASP A 54 11.73 -3.51 -10.13
CA ASP A 54 10.38 -4.07 -10.21
C ASP A 54 9.44 -3.50 -9.15
N VAL A 55 9.99 -2.90 -8.09
CA VAL A 55 9.20 -2.16 -7.09
C VAL A 55 8.48 -0.98 -7.74
N ASP A 56 9.13 -0.27 -8.66
CA ASP A 56 8.55 0.88 -9.37
C ASP A 56 7.55 0.44 -10.47
N LYS A 57 7.48 -0.85 -10.78
CA LYS A 57 6.56 -1.44 -11.76
C LYS A 57 5.36 -2.14 -11.13
N CYS A 58 5.32 -2.24 -9.80
CA CYS A 58 4.26 -2.94 -9.06
C CYS A 58 2.90 -2.26 -9.26
N VAL A 59 2.03 -2.92 -10.03
CA VAL A 59 0.75 -2.36 -10.51
C VAL A 59 -0.28 -2.07 -9.42
N PHE A 60 -0.09 -2.60 -8.21
CA PHE A 60 -1.01 -2.42 -7.10
C PHE A 60 -0.65 -1.23 -6.20
N PHE A 61 0.52 -0.60 -6.35
CA PHE A 61 0.87 0.62 -5.62
C PHE A 61 0.24 1.87 -6.24
N ASP A 62 -0.22 2.79 -5.39
CA ASP A 62 -0.73 4.08 -5.83
C ASP A 62 0.40 5.11 -5.98
N PHE A 63 1.10 5.05 -7.10
CA PHE A 63 2.19 5.98 -7.40
C PHE A 63 1.74 7.44 -7.55
N GLN A 64 0.45 7.69 -7.82
CA GLN A 64 -0.07 9.06 -7.87
C GLN A 64 -0.08 9.64 -6.46
N LEU A 65 -0.58 8.88 -5.49
CA LEU A 65 -0.60 9.30 -4.09
C LEU A 65 0.81 9.31 -3.47
N ILE A 66 1.69 8.37 -3.84
CA ILE A 66 3.08 8.33 -3.36
C ILE A 66 3.88 9.55 -3.82
N ASN A 67 3.73 9.96 -5.08
CA ASN A 67 4.51 11.05 -5.68
C ASN A 67 3.84 12.42 -5.55
N ASP A 68 2.67 12.49 -4.90
CA ASP A 68 2.03 13.77 -4.58
C ASP A 68 2.92 14.56 -3.61
N ARG A 69 3.17 15.83 -3.95
CA ARG A 69 4.12 16.72 -3.27
C ARG A 69 3.73 17.02 -1.82
N GLU A 70 2.44 16.91 -1.51
CA GLU A 70 1.91 17.14 -0.16
C GLU A 70 1.83 15.85 0.66
N SER A 71 2.13 14.69 0.05
CA SER A 71 2.00 13.40 0.73
C SER A 71 3.22 13.05 1.58
N LYS A 72 2.97 12.34 2.69
CA LYS A 72 4.03 11.77 3.54
C LYS A 72 4.51 10.40 3.03
N PHE A 73 3.85 9.83 2.01
CA PHE A 73 4.03 8.43 1.60
C PHE A 73 5.31 8.20 0.80
N LYS A 74 5.90 9.25 0.21
CA LYS A 74 7.17 9.13 -0.51
C LYS A 74 8.29 8.61 0.38
N ASN A 75 8.37 9.08 1.61
CA ASN A 75 9.40 8.65 2.57
C ASN A 75 9.20 7.18 2.97
N ASP A 76 7.96 6.75 3.19
CA ASP A 76 7.64 5.35 3.50
C ASP A 76 7.98 4.43 2.32
N PHE A 77 7.70 4.88 1.10
CA PHE A 77 8.04 4.15 -0.13
C PHE A 77 9.55 4.07 -0.35
N ASP A 78 10.30 5.15 -0.11
CA ASP A 78 11.76 5.16 -0.22
C ASP A 78 12.41 4.25 0.83
N ARG A 79 11.89 4.24 2.06
CA ARG A 79 12.32 3.30 3.10
C ARG A 79 12.07 1.85 2.68
N PHE A 80 10.90 1.57 2.09
CA PHE A 80 10.59 0.25 1.53
C PHE A 80 11.57 -0.14 0.42
N LYS A 81 11.84 0.74 -0.54
CA LYS A 81 12.81 0.49 -1.62
C LYS A 81 14.22 0.23 -1.10
N GLU A 82 14.69 1.01 -0.13
CA GLU A 82 16.00 0.80 0.48
C GLU A 82 16.06 -0.54 1.24
N PHE A 83 14.96 -0.96 1.88
CA PHE A 83 14.86 -2.30 2.46
C PHE A 83 14.94 -3.40 1.38
N VAL A 84 14.15 -3.30 0.31
CA VAL A 84 14.16 -4.24 -0.83
C VAL A 84 15.57 -4.38 -1.38
N LYS A 85 16.23 -3.24 -1.65
CA LYS A 85 17.60 -3.17 -2.17
C LYS A 85 18.60 -3.88 -1.27
N LYS A 86 18.53 -3.67 0.04
CA LYS A 86 19.37 -4.38 1.01
C LYS A 86 19.12 -5.89 0.97
N GLN A 87 17.86 -6.31 0.95
CA GLN A 87 17.53 -7.75 0.93
C GLN A 87 17.97 -8.42 -0.37
N ILE A 88 17.76 -7.78 -1.52
CA ILE A 88 18.22 -8.30 -2.82
C ILE A 88 19.74 -8.39 -2.85
N PHE A 89 20.46 -7.38 -2.34
CA PHE A 89 21.92 -7.46 -2.24
C PHE A 89 22.41 -8.66 -1.42
N ILE A 90 21.73 -9.00 -0.32
CA ILE A 90 22.14 -10.09 0.58
C ILE A 90 21.67 -11.46 0.07
N LYS A 91 20.42 -11.56 -0.39
CA LYS A 91 19.71 -12.84 -0.64
C LYS A 91 19.34 -13.05 -2.10
N LYS A 92 19.65 -12.12 -3.00
CA LYS A 92 19.26 -12.05 -4.42
C LYS A 92 17.76 -11.87 -4.69
N GLN A 93 16.92 -12.05 -3.68
CA GLN A 93 15.48 -11.88 -3.76
C GLN A 93 14.91 -11.50 -2.40
N VAL A 94 13.69 -10.97 -2.41
CA VAL A 94 12.90 -10.72 -1.20
C VAL A 94 11.45 -11.04 -1.47
N ALA A 95 10.81 -11.73 -0.53
CA ALA A 95 9.38 -11.97 -0.55
C ALA A 95 8.70 -11.09 0.50
N PHE A 96 7.63 -10.42 0.09
CA PHE A 96 6.75 -9.66 0.98
C PHE A 96 5.41 -10.37 1.06
N ILE A 97 4.90 -10.55 2.28
CA ILE A 97 3.57 -11.11 2.49
C ILE A 97 2.60 -9.96 2.72
N ILE A 98 1.48 -9.94 1.99
CA ILE A 98 0.37 -9.03 2.28
C ILE A 98 -0.29 -9.49 3.57
N THR A 99 -0.05 -8.78 4.67
CA THR A 99 -0.61 -9.17 5.96
C THR A 99 -2.01 -8.61 6.16
N ASN A 100 -2.29 -7.42 5.62
CA ASN A 100 -3.61 -6.84 5.69
C ASN A 100 -3.86 -5.78 4.60
N ARG A 101 -5.14 -5.43 4.43
CA ARG A 101 -5.61 -4.33 3.58
C ARG A 101 -6.49 -3.41 4.41
N VAL A 102 -6.06 -2.16 4.56
CA VAL A 102 -6.81 -1.15 5.32
C VAL A 102 -7.57 -0.26 4.33
N LEU A 103 -8.87 -0.14 4.56
CA LEU A 103 -9.78 0.64 3.73
C LEU A 103 -10.14 1.92 4.47
N LEU A 104 -9.80 3.07 3.91
CA LEU A 104 -10.23 4.36 4.45
C LEU A 104 -11.49 4.83 3.70
N PRO A 105 -12.66 4.85 4.37
CA PRO A 105 -13.86 5.42 3.80
C PRO A 105 -13.72 6.96 3.70
N GLN A 106 -14.47 7.53 2.77
CA GLN A 106 -14.46 8.97 2.46
C GLN A 106 -14.89 9.84 3.66
N ASN A 107 -15.81 9.32 4.49
CA ASN A 107 -16.28 9.97 5.71
C ASN A 107 -16.03 9.03 6.91
N LEU A 108 -14.94 9.24 7.62
CA LEU A 108 -14.68 8.55 8.89
C LEU A 108 -15.10 9.46 10.05
N VAL A 109 -16.24 9.18 10.66
CA VAL A 109 -16.67 9.82 11.91
C VAL A 109 -16.24 8.93 13.07
N ILE A 110 -15.17 9.32 13.78
CA ILE A 110 -14.76 8.65 15.01
C ILE A 110 -15.37 9.40 16.19
N ASN A 111 -16.39 8.82 16.82
CA ASN A 111 -16.93 9.32 18.08
C ASN A 111 -16.14 8.73 19.25
N CYS A 112 -15.19 9.49 19.78
CA CYS A 112 -14.49 9.13 21.02
C CYS A 112 -15.22 9.74 22.22
N LYS A 113 -15.54 8.93 23.22
CA LYS A 113 -15.92 9.42 24.55
C LYS A 113 -14.73 9.23 25.48
N MET A 114 -14.22 10.34 26.03
CA MET A 114 -13.26 10.26 27.12
C MET A 114 -13.96 9.65 28.33
N ILE A 115 -13.44 8.55 28.86
CA ILE A 115 -13.83 8.01 30.15
C ILE A 115 -12.87 8.65 31.14
N GLU A 116 -13.36 9.63 31.91
CA GLU A 116 -12.66 10.10 33.10
C GLU A 116 -12.82 9.01 34.16
N ASN A 117 -11.70 8.45 34.63
CA ASN A 117 -11.71 7.57 35.79
C ASN A 117 -11.70 8.48 37.03
N GLU A 118 -12.75 8.39 37.84
CA GLU A 118 -12.84 9.00 39.18
C GLU A 118 -11.85 8.36 40.17
#